data_AF-A0A5B2VG32-F1
#
_entry.id   AF-A0A5B2VG32-F1
#
_cell.length_a   1.000
_cell.length_b   1.000
_cell.length_c   1.000
_cell.angle_alpha   90.00
_cell.angle_beta   90.00
_cell.angle_gamma   90.00
#
_symmetry.space_group_name_H-M   'P 1'
#
loop_
_entity.id
_entity.type
_entity.pdbx_description
1 polymer ?
#
loop_
_entity_poly.entity_id
_entity_poly.type
_entity_poly.pdbx_seq_one_letter_code
_entity_poly.pdbx_strand_id
1 'polypeptide(L)'
;MRTLMLLLLFPVLFSCRSSAQDAAKIDQLLGKYYEYGQFNGTVLVAKAGKIIFKKGYGYANFEWDILNTTDTKFRLGSITKQFTAMLILQLVEKGKIRLDGKVTDYLPYYPKDNGGKITVYQLLTHTAGVPNYTALPEFFSRYARNAYTPREFIPVFAELPLEFSPGSKYKYSNSGYFILGAIIEAVSGKPYDEVLHENILRPLHMNNTGYDTAATVIKKRADGYMKRRNGYEHAEYLDMSLPFAAGAMYSTVEDLYLWDQALYTEQLLNKDSKHTYFTPYLDGYACGWVRKPINLGKTTDTLSAIWHGGGINGFVSLIVRIPGTKDLVVLLNNTGGTDLEDMARGILGILHDKPYDLPIHPAVLPPAVQQLITASQADTAAYRTYAGSYLLGPGVVMTITVEGSRIYEQVTGQRRYEIFPQSPGKFFMRVVDAQITFTRDEQGKVDGLVLHQGGRDVPGKRVTP
;
A
#
# COMPACT_ATOMS: atom_id res chain seq x y z
N MET A 1 -26.39 54.34 -40.47
CA MET A 1 -26.90 52.98 -40.23
C MET A 1 -25.98 52.28 -39.24
N ARG A 2 -26.46 52.03 -38.02
CA ARG A 2 -25.77 51.23 -36.99
C ARG A 2 -26.34 49.82 -37.07
N THR A 3 -25.49 48.82 -37.30
CA THR A 3 -25.89 47.41 -37.20
C THR A 3 -25.06 46.73 -36.12
N LEU A 4 -25.80 45.99 -35.30
CA LEU A 4 -25.53 45.51 -33.96
C LEU A 4 -24.55 44.32 -33.96
N MET A 5 -23.58 44.35 -33.03
CA MET A 5 -22.64 43.26 -32.76
C MET A 5 -23.25 42.35 -31.68
N LEU A 6 -23.68 41.14 -32.04
CA LEU A 6 -24.15 40.12 -31.09
C LEU A 6 -22.94 39.32 -30.58
N LEU A 7 -22.60 39.47 -29.30
CA LEU A 7 -21.68 38.56 -28.59
C LEU A 7 -22.41 37.24 -28.30
N LEU A 8 -21.92 36.14 -28.86
CA LEU A 8 -22.27 34.78 -28.45
C LEU A 8 -21.42 34.39 -27.23
N LEU A 9 -22.06 34.31 -26.08
CA LEU A 9 -21.44 34.03 -24.78
C LEU A 9 -22.03 32.72 -24.22
N PHE A 10 -21.66 31.57 -24.79
CA PHE A 10 -22.00 30.25 -24.23
C PHE A 10 -20.94 29.21 -24.61
N PRO A 11 -20.01 28.87 -23.68
CA PRO A 11 -19.92 27.48 -23.24
C PRO A 11 -19.41 27.37 -21.78
N VAL A 12 -20.30 27.47 -20.78
CA VAL A 12 -19.93 27.19 -19.36
C VAL A 12 -20.84 26.13 -18.72
N LEU A 13 -21.99 25.78 -19.32
CA LEU A 13 -22.96 24.88 -18.71
C LEU A 13 -22.71 23.37 -18.92
N PHE A 14 -21.86 22.96 -19.86
CA PHE A 14 -21.64 21.53 -20.15
C PHE A 14 -20.64 20.85 -19.20
N SER A 15 -19.57 21.52 -18.80
CA SER A 15 -18.54 20.92 -17.93
C SER A 15 -18.97 20.73 -16.47
N CYS A 16 -19.94 21.50 -15.97
CA CYS A 16 -20.40 21.37 -14.57
C CYS A 16 -21.29 20.14 -14.35
N ARG A 17 -22.04 19.72 -15.37
CA ARG A 17 -22.94 18.55 -15.29
C ARG A 17 -22.19 17.22 -15.20
N SER A 18 -21.02 17.08 -15.84
CA SER A 18 -20.25 15.83 -15.81
C SER A 18 -19.60 15.57 -14.44
N SER A 19 -18.99 16.58 -13.81
CA SER A 19 -18.36 16.40 -12.50
C SER A 19 -19.34 16.04 -11.38
N ALA A 20 -20.55 16.61 -11.40
CA ALA A 20 -21.59 16.26 -10.43
C ALA A 20 -22.08 14.82 -10.59
N GLN A 21 -22.17 14.34 -11.84
CA GLN A 21 -22.53 12.95 -12.13
C GLN A 21 -21.43 11.97 -11.70
N ASP A 22 -20.16 12.31 -11.96
CA ASP A 22 -19.01 11.50 -11.51
C ASP A 22 -18.97 11.41 -9.97
N ALA A 23 -19.15 12.54 -9.28
CA ALA A 23 -19.22 12.60 -7.82
C ALA A 23 -20.33 11.70 -7.25
N ALA A 24 -21.52 11.69 -7.85
CA ALA A 24 -22.62 10.83 -7.43
C ALA A 24 -22.33 9.34 -7.65
N LYS A 25 -21.71 8.97 -8.78
CA LYS A 25 -21.29 7.58 -9.05
C LYS A 25 -20.21 7.12 -8.07
N ILE A 26 -19.26 7.99 -7.73
CA ILE A 26 -18.21 7.71 -6.73
C ILE A 26 -18.84 7.50 -5.36
N ASP A 27 -19.80 8.35 -4.97
CA ASP A 27 -20.52 8.21 -3.70
C ASP A 27 -21.29 6.88 -3.63
N GLN A 28 -21.97 6.49 -4.70
CA GLN A 28 -22.66 5.21 -4.80
C GLN A 28 -21.69 4.03 -4.67
N LEU A 29 -20.57 4.06 -5.38
CA LEU A 29 -19.57 2.99 -5.36
C LEU A 29 -19.01 2.79 -3.95
N LEU A 30 -18.51 3.87 -3.34
CA LEU A 30 -17.89 3.81 -2.01
C LEU A 30 -18.90 3.60 -0.89
N GLY A 31 -20.12 4.11 -1.05
CA GLY A 31 -21.25 3.80 -0.18
C GLY A 31 -21.54 2.30 -0.13
N LYS A 32 -21.43 1.59 -1.27
CA LYS A 32 -21.57 0.13 -1.30
C LYS A 32 -20.40 -0.59 -0.64
N TYR A 33 -19.17 -0.12 -0.81
CA TYR A 33 -18.03 -0.68 -0.08
C TYR A 33 -18.20 -0.49 1.44
N TYR A 34 -18.68 0.68 1.88
CA TYR A 34 -18.99 0.94 3.29
C TYR A 34 -20.11 0.04 3.82
N GLU A 35 -21.24 -0.06 3.10
CA GLU A 35 -22.37 -0.92 3.45
C GLU A 35 -21.95 -2.39 3.65
N TYR A 36 -20.99 -2.85 2.84
CA TYR A 36 -20.45 -4.22 2.90
C TYR A 36 -19.32 -4.36 3.93
N GLY A 37 -19.02 -3.30 4.68
CA GLY A 37 -17.95 -3.22 5.67
C GLY A 37 -16.56 -3.40 5.07
N GLN A 38 -16.38 -3.08 3.78
CA GLN A 38 -15.12 -3.16 3.06
C GLN A 38 -14.40 -1.81 3.05
N PHE A 39 -15.03 -0.71 3.48
CA PHE A 39 -14.42 0.60 3.62
C PHE A 39 -14.91 1.31 4.88
N ASN A 40 -14.01 1.94 5.63
CA ASN A 40 -14.27 2.79 6.78
C ASN A 40 -13.14 3.81 6.83
N GLY A 41 -13.39 5.01 6.31
CA GLY A 41 -12.31 5.92 5.99
C GLY A 41 -12.73 7.20 5.28
N THR A 42 -11.76 7.87 4.68
CA THR A 42 -11.94 9.13 3.95
C THR A 42 -11.38 9.03 2.54
N VAL A 43 -11.97 9.80 1.63
CA VAL A 43 -11.60 9.82 0.22
C VAL A 43 -11.54 11.25 -0.31
N LEU A 44 -10.61 11.49 -1.23
CA LEU A 44 -10.60 12.66 -2.10
C LEU A 44 -10.31 12.22 -3.53
N VAL A 45 -11.09 12.74 -4.47
CA VAL A 45 -10.90 12.55 -5.91
C VAL A 45 -10.78 13.91 -6.58
N ALA A 46 -9.70 14.10 -7.33
CA ALA A 46 -9.53 15.25 -8.20
C ALA A 46 -9.52 14.80 -9.67
N LYS A 47 -10.19 15.56 -10.53
CA LYS A 47 -10.22 15.38 -11.97
C LYS A 47 -9.64 16.61 -12.65
N ALA A 48 -8.68 16.44 -13.54
CA ALA A 48 -7.98 17.56 -14.20
C ALA A 48 -7.44 18.62 -13.20
N GLY A 49 -6.87 18.16 -12.08
CA GLY A 49 -6.30 18.99 -11.01
C GLY A 49 -7.32 19.65 -10.08
N LYS A 50 -8.62 19.44 -10.26
CA LYS A 50 -9.67 20.04 -9.41
C LYS A 50 -10.38 18.97 -8.59
N ILE A 51 -10.56 19.23 -7.30
CA ILE A 51 -11.33 18.35 -6.41
C ILE A 51 -12.78 18.28 -6.93
N ILE A 52 -13.28 17.08 -7.20
CA ILE A 52 -14.67 16.83 -7.59
C ILE A 52 -15.45 16.03 -6.55
N PHE A 53 -14.76 15.30 -5.67
CA PHE A 53 -15.37 14.51 -4.61
C PHE A 53 -14.46 14.46 -3.38
N LYS A 54 -15.05 14.60 -2.20
CA LYS A 54 -14.35 14.47 -0.91
C LYS A 54 -15.36 14.12 0.19
N LYS A 55 -15.19 12.99 0.87
CA LYS A 55 -16.18 12.49 1.85
C LYS A 55 -15.55 11.55 2.89
N GLY A 56 -16.13 11.49 4.08
CA GLY A 56 -15.84 10.48 5.11
C GLY A 56 -16.95 9.43 5.21
N TYR A 57 -16.57 8.20 5.53
CA TYR A 57 -17.44 7.04 5.68
C TYR A 57 -17.12 6.32 7.00
N GLY A 58 -18.16 5.93 7.74
CA GLY A 58 -18.00 5.20 8.99
C GLY A 58 -17.31 6.01 10.10
N TYR A 59 -16.53 5.33 10.93
CA TYR A 59 -16.07 5.86 12.22
C TYR A 59 -14.55 6.03 12.29
N ALA A 60 -14.10 7.22 12.72
CA ALA A 60 -12.72 7.47 13.12
C ALA A 60 -12.40 6.75 14.44
N ASN A 61 -13.38 6.59 15.32
CA ASN A 61 -13.29 5.80 16.54
C ASN A 61 -14.64 5.10 16.78
N PHE A 62 -14.63 3.78 16.93
CA PHE A 62 -15.83 2.96 17.13
C PHE A 62 -16.35 2.98 18.56
N GLU A 63 -15.50 3.16 19.58
CA GLU A 63 -15.93 3.14 20.99
C GLU A 63 -16.81 4.34 21.35
N TRP A 64 -16.57 5.47 20.68
CA TRP A 64 -17.19 6.77 20.95
C TRP A 64 -18.14 7.21 19.84
N ASP A 65 -18.40 6.36 18.85
CA ASP A 65 -19.21 6.67 17.67
C ASP A 65 -18.75 7.95 16.94
N ILE A 66 -17.44 8.22 16.91
CA ILE A 66 -16.89 9.41 16.25
C ILE A 66 -16.79 9.13 14.76
N LEU A 67 -17.53 9.89 13.95
CA LEU A 67 -17.54 9.74 12.50
C LEU A 67 -16.21 10.16 11.85
N ASN A 68 -15.86 9.46 10.76
CA ASN A 68 -14.85 9.93 9.82
C ASN A 68 -15.32 11.20 9.11
N THR A 69 -14.47 12.21 9.08
CA THR A 69 -14.69 13.49 8.40
C THR A 69 -13.49 13.80 7.51
N THR A 70 -13.59 14.77 6.60
CA THR A 70 -12.53 15.01 5.60
C THR A 70 -11.20 15.48 6.20
N ASP A 71 -11.20 15.93 7.45
CA ASP A 71 -10.02 16.32 8.22
C ASP A 71 -9.61 15.32 9.31
N THR A 72 -10.20 14.12 9.31
CA THR A 72 -9.71 12.99 10.10
C THR A 72 -8.32 12.59 9.63
N LYS A 73 -7.39 12.43 10.57
CA LYS A 73 -5.99 12.07 10.32
C LYS A 73 -5.80 10.57 10.42
N PHE A 74 -5.15 9.99 9.43
CA PHE A 74 -4.86 8.56 9.35
C PHE A 74 -3.36 8.34 9.29
N ARG A 75 -2.88 7.24 9.89
CA ARG A 75 -1.53 6.76 9.63
C ARG A 75 -1.41 6.34 8.17
N LEU A 76 -0.32 6.76 7.54
CA LEU A 76 -0.09 6.57 6.11
C LEU A 76 0.68 5.30 5.77
N GLY A 77 1.34 4.68 6.75
CA GLY A 77 2.27 3.58 6.48
C GLY A 77 3.24 3.97 5.37
N SER A 78 3.46 3.04 4.43
CA SER A 78 4.47 3.18 3.37
C SER A 78 4.31 4.33 2.38
N ILE A 79 3.17 5.06 2.35
CA ILE A 79 3.10 6.34 1.63
C ILE A 79 4.18 7.32 2.16
N THR A 80 4.60 7.19 3.43
CA THR A 80 5.74 7.93 4.04
C THR A 80 7.00 7.93 3.18
N LYS A 81 7.26 6.84 2.45
CA LYS A 81 8.48 6.65 1.63
C LYS A 81 8.63 7.73 0.56
N GLN A 82 7.54 8.23 -0.02
CA GLN A 82 7.59 9.31 -1.00
C GLN A 82 8.22 10.58 -0.39
N PHE A 83 7.90 10.89 0.87
CA PHE A 83 8.40 12.08 1.57
C PHE A 83 9.86 11.91 1.96
N THR A 84 10.24 10.73 2.47
CA THR A 84 11.64 10.41 2.76
C THR A 84 12.52 10.50 1.52
N ALA A 85 12.05 9.96 0.39
CA ALA A 85 12.75 10.07 -0.88
C ALA A 85 12.89 11.52 -1.36
N MET A 86 11.85 12.34 -1.18
CA MET A 86 11.89 13.79 -1.47
C MET A 86 12.97 14.50 -0.65
N LEU A 87 13.04 14.24 0.66
CA LEU A 87 14.07 14.81 1.54
C LEU A 87 15.49 14.41 1.14
N ILE A 88 15.70 13.14 0.76
CA ILE A 88 17.00 12.68 0.26
C ILE A 88 17.40 13.45 -1.00
N LEU A 89 16.50 13.62 -1.96
CA LEU A 89 16.79 14.35 -3.19
C LEU A 89 17.04 15.85 -2.94
N GLN A 90 16.33 16.47 -1.99
CA GLN A 90 16.64 17.84 -1.55
C GLN A 90 18.04 17.96 -0.93
N LEU A 91 18.50 16.93 -0.21
CA LEU A 91 19.86 16.88 0.34
C LEU A 91 20.90 16.59 -0.76
N VAL A 92 20.54 15.88 -1.82
CA VAL A 92 21.36 15.71 -3.02
C VAL A 92 21.56 17.04 -3.75
N GLU A 93 20.49 17.81 -3.96
CA GLU A 93 20.57 19.15 -4.58
C GLU A 93 21.46 20.10 -3.77
N LYS A 94 21.46 19.96 -2.44
CA LYS A 94 22.32 20.73 -1.52
C LYS A 94 23.76 20.21 -1.46
N GLY A 95 24.12 19.19 -2.26
CA GLY A 95 25.45 18.59 -2.29
C GLY A 95 25.83 17.82 -1.01
N LYS A 96 24.87 17.56 -0.11
CA LYS A 96 25.12 16.89 1.16
C LYS A 96 25.07 15.36 1.06
N ILE A 97 24.34 14.84 0.08
CA ILE A 97 24.23 13.42 -0.22
C ILE A 97 24.60 13.20 -1.69
N ARG A 98 25.24 12.08 -2.00
CA ARG A 98 25.41 11.59 -3.36
C ARG A 98 24.60 10.31 -3.53
N LEU A 99 23.92 10.15 -4.66
CA LEU A 99 23.11 8.96 -4.95
C LEU A 99 23.94 7.67 -5.03
N ASP A 100 25.19 7.77 -5.46
CA ASP A 100 26.18 6.70 -5.48
C ASP A 100 27.00 6.58 -4.19
N GLY A 101 26.82 7.52 -3.25
CA GLY A 101 27.43 7.51 -1.93
C GLY A 101 27.05 6.26 -1.16
N LYS A 102 28.00 5.72 -0.41
CA LYS A 102 27.83 4.48 0.36
C LYS A 102 27.14 4.77 1.69
N VAL A 103 26.46 3.77 2.25
CA VAL A 103 25.82 3.92 3.58
C VAL A 103 26.84 4.32 4.63
N THR A 104 28.05 3.74 4.58
CA THR A 104 29.15 4.07 5.50
C THR A 104 29.70 5.48 5.37
N ASP A 105 29.46 6.18 4.25
CA ASP A 105 29.87 7.58 4.09
C ASP A 105 29.08 8.50 5.03
N TYR A 106 27.86 8.09 5.40
CA TYR A 106 26.91 8.86 6.22
C TYR A 106 26.70 8.26 7.60
N LEU A 107 26.75 6.92 7.71
CA LEU A 107 26.57 6.17 8.94
C LEU A 107 27.83 5.32 9.21
N PRO A 108 28.90 5.91 9.78
CA PRO A 108 30.19 5.22 9.96
C PRO A 108 30.12 4.02 10.94
N TYR A 109 29.06 3.93 11.74
CA TYR A 109 28.79 2.79 12.63
C TYR A 109 28.12 1.60 11.91
N TYR A 110 27.67 1.77 10.66
CA TYR A 110 27.07 0.67 9.89
C TYR A 110 28.15 -0.36 9.52
N PRO A 111 27.88 -1.68 9.61
CA PRO A 111 28.85 -2.72 9.27
C PRO A 111 29.46 -2.54 7.86
N LYS A 112 30.79 -2.42 7.78
CA LYS A 112 31.50 -2.06 6.54
C LYS A 112 31.27 -3.06 5.40
N ASP A 113 31.19 -4.35 5.72
CA ASP A 113 31.01 -5.41 4.72
C ASP A 113 29.71 -5.29 3.93
N ASN A 114 28.67 -4.74 4.55
CA ASN A 114 27.39 -4.46 3.90
C ASN A 114 27.32 -2.99 3.44
N GLY A 115 27.54 -2.06 4.37
CA GLY A 115 27.34 -0.63 4.16
C GLY A 115 28.30 0.00 3.14
N GLY A 116 29.49 -0.58 2.94
CA GLY A 116 30.43 -0.16 1.89
C GLY A 116 30.02 -0.59 0.47
N LYS A 117 29.06 -1.51 0.34
CA LYS A 117 28.55 -2.00 -0.96
C LYS A 117 27.30 -1.26 -1.40
N ILE A 118 26.40 -0.98 -0.46
CA ILE A 118 25.08 -0.38 -0.70
C ILE A 118 25.19 1.12 -0.97
N THR A 119 24.51 1.61 -2.01
CA THR A 119 24.37 3.05 -2.29
C THR A 119 23.04 3.62 -1.80
N VAL A 120 22.98 4.94 -1.64
CA VAL A 120 21.73 5.67 -1.33
C VAL A 120 20.65 5.39 -2.38
N TYR A 121 21.01 5.39 -3.67
CA TYR A 121 20.05 5.12 -4.75
C TYR A 121 19.47 3.72 -4.70
N GLN A 122 20.26 2.72 -4.27
CA GLN A 122 19.78 1.35 -4.10
C GLN A 122 18.79 1.22 -2.92
N LEU A 123 18.95 2.03 -1.87
CA LEU A 123 17.95 2.11 -0.79
C LEU A 123 16.65 2.74 -1.29
N LEU A 124 16.72 3.84 -2.05
CA LEU A 124 15.56 4.54 -2.60
C LEU A 124 14.72 3.64 -3.52
N THR A 125 15.37 2.73 -4.26
CA THR A 125 14.76 1.90 -5.30
C THR A 125 14.49 0.45 -4.86
N HIS A 126 14.69 0.11 -3.59
CA HIS A 126 14.57 -1.27 -3.07
C HIS A 126 15.44 -2.30 -3.80
N THR A 127 16.65 -1.89 -4.18
CA THR A 127 17.63 -2.75 -4.85
C THR A 127 18.88 -2.99 -4.01
N ALA A 128 18.86 -2.66 -2.72
CA ALA A 128 20.02 -2.76 -1.82
C ALA A 128 20.32 -4.19 -1.31
N GLY A 129 19.35 -5.11 -1.36
CA GLY A 129 19.51 -6.46 -0.79
C GLY A 129 19.43 -6.52 0.75
N VAL A 130 19.11 -5.41 1.42
CA VAL A 130 19.00 -5.36 2.89
C VAL A 130 17.76 -6.13 3.36
N PRO A 131 17.90 -7.11 4.27
CA PRO A 131 16.77 -7.84 4.83
C PRO A 131 15.73 -6.90 5.42
N ASN A 132 14.45 -7.19 5.19
CA ASN A 132 13.36 -6.37 5.69
C ASN A 132 13.09 -6.68 7.18
N TYR A 133 13.32 -5.73 8.08
CA TYR A 133 13.19 -5.96 9.52
C TYR A 133 11.77 -6.41 9.94
N THR A 134 10.73 -5.99 9.19
CA THR A 134 9.35 -6.41 9.46
C THR A 134 9.06 -7.87 9.09
N ALA A 135 9.97 -8.51 8.35
CA ALA A 135 9.89 -9.93 7.98
C ALA A 135 10.74 -10.82 8.90
N LEU A 136 11.46 -10.25 9.87
CA LEU A 136 12.20 -11.03 10.85
C LEU A 136 11.20 -11.78 11.78
N PRO A 137 11.42 -13.08 12.04
CA PRO A 137 10.50 -13.88 12.85
C PRO A 137 10.17 -13.27 14.23
N GLU A 138 11.16 -12.63 14.85
CA GLU A 138 11.07 -12.04 16.17
C GLU A 138 10.59 -10.58 16.18
N PHE A 139 10.33 -9.96 15.02
CA PHE A 139 9.98 -8.54 14.95
C PHE A 139 8.78 -8.18 15.82
N PHE A 140 7.65 -8.86 15.61
CA PHE A 140 6.41 -8.57 16.33
C PHE A 140 6.43 -9.00 17.79
N SER A 141 7.11 -10.10 18.11
CA SER A 141 7.15 -10.64 19.48
C SER A 141 8.14 -9.90 20.38
N ARG A 142 9.23 -9.37 19.83
CA ARG A 142 10.33 -8.78 20.61
C ARG A 142 10.47 -7.27 20.44
N TYR A 143 10.36 -6.76 19.22
CA TYR A 143 10.74 -5.39 18.91
C TYR A 143 9.54 -4.45 18.79
N ALA A 144 8.46 -4.87 18.12
CA ALA A 144 7.32 -4.04 17.70
C ALA A 144 6.67 -3.16 18.79
N ARG A 145 6.84 -3.50 20.07
CA ARG A 145 6.20 -2.79 21.19
C ARG A 145 7.13 -1.84 21.95
N ASN A 146 8.41 -1.80 21.61
CA ASN A 146 9.40 -0.98 22.28
C ASN A 146 9.83 0.19 21.40
N ALA A 147 10.15 1.32 22.05
CA ALA A 147 10.74 2.46 21.38
C ALA A 147 12.25 2.24 21.19
N TYR A 148 12.76 2.67 20.04
CA TYR A 148 14.17 2.65 19.68
C TYR A 148 14.56 3.90 18.92
N THR A 149 15.75 4.42 19.19
CA THR A 149 16.41 5.35 18.28
C THR A 149 16.91 4.60 17.03
N PRO A 150 17.13 5.29 15.90
CA PRO A 150 17.68 4.65 14.71
C PRO A 150 19.02 3.94 14.97
N ARG A 151 19.87 4.53 15.85
CA ARG A 151 21.17 3.97 16.22
C ARG A 151 21.07 2.67 17.00
N GLU A 152 20.02 2.50 17.80
CA GLU A 152 19.76 1.27 18.57
C GLU A 152 19.13 0.18 17.70
N PHE A 153 18.28 0.56 16.73
CA PHE A 153 17.51 -0.42 15.96
C PHE A 153 18.22 -0.93 14.71
N ILE A 154 19.02 -0.10 14.01
CA ILE A 154 19.76 -0.52 12.81
C ILE A 154 20.58 -1.82 13.01
N PRO A 155 21.29 -2.03 14.13
CA PRO A 155 22.03 -3.27 14.38
C PRO A 155 21.18 -4.55 14.28
N VAL A 156 19.87 -4.50 14.50
CA VAL A 156 18.96 -5.66 14.42
C VAL A 156 18.97 -6.31 13.04
N PHE A 157 19.18 -5.54 11.98
CA PHE A 157 19.18 -6.04 10.60
C PHE A 157 20.47 -5.75 9.81
N ALA A 158 21.32 -4.84 10.28
CA ALA A 158 22.49 -4.37 9.53
C ALA A 158 23.61 -5.41 9.39
N GLU A 159 23.74 -6.32 10.36
CA GLU A 159 24.74 -7.40 10.38
C GLU A 159 24.29 -8.65 9.63
N LEU A 160 23.00 -8.74 9.29
CA LEU A 160 22.49 -9.87 8.53
C LEU A 160 23.08 -9.88 7.11
N PRO A 161 23.30 -11.08 6.51
CA PRO A 161 23.73 -11.17 5.13
C PRO A 161 22.75 -10.47 4.19
N LEU A 162 23.27 -9.81 3.15
CA LEU A 162 22.42 -9.29 2.09
C LEU A 162 21.73 -10.47 1.36
N GLU A 163 20.46 -10.30 1.05
CA GLU A 163 19.65 -11.33 0.38
C GLU A 163 20.05 -11.50 -1.10
N PHE A 164 20.70 -10.49 -1.68
CA PHE A 164 21.27 -10.49 -3.02
C PHE A 164 22.29 -9.35 -3.18
N SER A 165 23.12 -9.42 -4.22
CA SER A 165 24.08 -8.36 -4.55
C SER A 165 23.37 -7.02 -4.84
N PRO A 166 23.77 -5.90 -4.23
CA PRO A 166 23.12 -4.60 -4.47
C PRO A 166 23.04 -4.24 -5.95
N GLY A 167 21.88 -3.77 -6.39
CA GLY A 167 21.55 -3.42 -7.79
C GLY A 167 21.10 -4.60 -8.67
N SER A 168 21.27 -5.85 -8.25
CA SER A 168 20.98 -7.01 -9.11
C SER A 168 19.49 -7.40 -9.17
N LYS A 169 18.70 -7.08 -8.15
CA LYS A 169 17.28 -7.45 -8.04
C LYS A 169 16.49 -6.36 -7.34
N TYR A 170 15.18 -6.35 -7.56
CA TYR A 170 14.23 -5.61 -6.76
C TYR A 170 13.68 -6.50 -5.65
N LYS A 171 13.69 -6.00 -4.40
CA LYS A 171 12.93 -6.59 -3.29
C LYS A 171 12.63 -5.52 -2.25
N TYR A 172 11.33 -5.28 -2.04
CA TYR A 172 10.83 -4.28 -1.11
C TYR A 172 11.39 -4.47 0.30
N SER A 173 11.94 -3.42 0.90
CA SER A 173 12.51 -3.47 2.25
C SER A 173 12.25 -2.18 3.03
N ASN A 174 11.59 -2.29 4.19
CA ASN A 174 11.40 -1.15 5.10
C ASN A 174 12.74 -0.71 5.69
N SER A 175 13.67 -1.63 5.90
CA SER A 175 15.03 -1.35 6.37
C SER A 175 15.74 -0.34 5.48
N GLY A 176 15.53 -0.41 4.17
CA GLY A 176 16.13 0.54 3.23
C GLY A 176 15.75 1.99 3.54
N TYR A 177 14.46 2.24 3.74
CA TYR A 177 13.94 3.57 4.07
C TYR A 177 14.20 3.98 5.52
N PHE A 178 14.33 3.02 6.43
CA PHE A 178 14.78 3.28 7.79
C PHE A 178 16.22 3.83 7.81
N ILE A 179 17.13 3.20 7.02
CA ILE A 179 18.50 3.69 6.84
C ILE A 179 18.50 5.10 6.22
N LEU A 180 17.66 5.36 5.20
CA LEU A 180 17.55 6.71 4.61
C LEU A 180 17.14 7.77 5.64
N GLY A 181 16.22 7.45 6.54
CA GLY A 181 15.88 8.32 7.67
C GLY A 181 17.08 8.63 8.56
N ALA A 182 17.85 7.61 8.93
CA ALA A 182 19.06 7.80 9.74
C ALA A 182 20.14 8.63 9.01
N ILE A 183 20.27 8.47 7.69
CA ILE A 183 21.14 9.31 6.86
C ILE A 183 20.67 10.77 6.87
N ILE A 184 19.37 11.03 6.75
CA ILE A 184 18.80 12.39 6.84
C ILE A 184 19.18 13.02 8.17
N GLU A 185 18.99 12.31 9.30
CA GLU A 185 19.33 12.83 10.62
C GLU A 185 20.83 13.11 10.77
N ALA A 186 21.68 12.17 10.35
CA ALA A 186 23.13 12.30 10.45
C ALA A 186 23.67 13.50 9.65
N VAL A 187 23.14 13.72 8.44
CA VAL A 187 23.62 14.76 7.51
C VAL A 187 23.01 16.14 7.81
N SER A 188 21.80 16.17 8.37
CA SER A 188 21.12 17.42 8.75
C SER A 188 21.48 17.89 10.16
N GLY A 189 21.85 16.97 11.06
CA GLY A 189 22.00 17.23 12.49
C GLY A 189 20.67 17.45 13.22
N LYS A 190 19.54 17.13 12.59
CA LYS A 190 18.19 17.33 13.13
C LYS A 190 17.38 16.02 13.12
N PRO A 191 16.41 15.85 14.02
CA PRO A 191 15.43 14.76 13.95
C PRO A 191 14.68 14.74 12.61
N TYR A 192 14.32 13.54 12.14
CA TYR A 192 13.64 13.35 10.85
C TYR A 192 12.34 14.20 10.73
N ASP A 193 11.54 14.27 11.79
CA ASP A 193 10.26 14.98 11.80
C ASP A 193 10.44 16.51 11.68
N GLU A 194 11.50 17.07 12.25
CA GLU A 194 11.87 18.47 12.05
C GLU A 194 12.24 18.75 10.58
N VAL A 195 13.08 17.89 9.98
CA VAL A 195 13.50 18.04 8.58
C VAL A 195 12.30 17.93 7.64
N LEU A 196 11.41 16.96 7.88
CA LEU A 196 10.14 16.78 7.16
C LEU A 196 9.27 18.04 7.26
N HIS A 197 9.07 18.56 8.47
CA HIS A 197 8.24 19.73 8.70
C HIS A 197 8.81 20.98 8.02
N GLU A 198 10.10 21.25 8.19
CA GLU A 198 10.76 22.45 7.68
C GLU A 198 10.82 22.50 6.15
N ASN A 199 11.11 21.36 5.51
CA ASN A 199 11.45 21.30 4.09
C ASN A 199 10.29 20.87 3.19
N ILE A 200 9.23 20.25 3.74
CA ILE A 200 8.06 19.83 2.97
C ILE A 200 6.77 20.41 3.56
N LEU A 201 6.44 20.05 4.81
CA LEU A 201 5.07 20.29 5.31
C LEU A 201 4.74 21.78 5.44
N ARG A 202 5.63 22.56 6.04
CA ARG A 202 5.45 24.01 6.20
C ARG A 202 5.45 24.75 4.85
N PRO A 203 6.39 24.52 3.92
CA PRO A 203 6.35 25.12 2.58
C PRO A 203 5.09 24.82 1.77
N LEU A 204 4.46 23.67 1.98
CA LEU A 204 3.25 23.24 1.28
C LEU A 204 1.96 23.54 2.04
N HIS A 205 2.06 24.12 3.24
CA HIS A 205 0.93 24.35 4.14
C HIS A 205 0.14 23.07 4.50
N MET A 206 0.83 21.93 4.58
CA MET A 206 0.27 20.64 5.01
C MET A 206 0.15 20.57 6.54
N ASN A 207 -0.74 21.40 7.10
CA ASN A 207 -0.86 21.62 8.55
C ASN A 207 -1.50 20.45 9.32
N ASN A 208 -2.07 19.46 8.62
CA ASN A 208 -2.69 18.27 9.20
C ASN A 208 -1.88 17.00 8.95
N THR A 209 -0.60 17.16 8.60
CA THR A 209 0.36 16.08 8.32
C THR A 209 1.52 16.18 9.28
N GLY A 210 2.08 15.05 9.66
CA GLY A 210 3.25 15.01 10.53
C GLY A 210 3.78 13.62 10.75
N TYR A 211 4.72 13.52 11.69
CA TYR A 211 5.29 12.28 12.18
C TYR A 211 4.51 11.82 13.43
N ASP A 212 4.01 10.58 13.43
CA ASP A 212 3.27 10.03 14.57
C ASP A 212 4.24 9.52 15.65
N THR A 213 3.93 9.82 16.91
CA THR A 213 4.66 9.32 18.08
C THR A 213 3.67 8.84 19.14
N ALA A 214 4.13 8.00 20.05
CA ALA A 214 3.31 7.58 21.19
C ALA A 214 3.00 8.74 22.16
N ALA A 215 3.83 9.80 22.18
CA ALA A 215 3.73 10.89 23.15
C ALA A 215 2.83 12.05 22.67
N THR A 216 2.79 12.32 21.36
CA THR A 216 2.13 13.51 20.82
C THR A 216 0.61 13.32 20.74
N VAL A 217 -0.14 14.27 21.32
CA VAL A 217 -1.60 14.32 21.16
C VAL A 217 -1.96 14.88 19.79
N ILE A 218 -2.44 14.03 18.90
CA ILE A 218 -2.85 14.41 17.54
C ILE A 218 -4.38 14.55 17.49
N LYS A 219 -4.86 15.79 17.35
CA LYS A 219 -6.31 16.06 17.25
C LYS A 219 -6.90 15.43 15.99
N LYS A 220 -8.07 14.80 16.13
CA LYS A 220 -8.81 14.12 15.07
C LYS A 220 -8.03 12.98 14.40
N ARG A 221 -7.10 12.33 15.11
CA ARG A 221 -6.49 11.08 14.66
C ARG A 221 -7.51 9.96 14.78
N ALA A 222 -7.71 9.18 13.73
CA ALA A 222 -8.50 7.96 13.78
C ALA A 222 -7.73 6.88 14.56
N ASP A 223 -8.48 5.99 15.23
CA ASP A 223 -7.95 4.77 15.80
C ASP A 223 -7.97 3.65 14.77
N GLY A 224 -7.01 2.74 14.86
CA GLY A 224 -6.84 1.64 13.92
C GLY A 224 -7.55 0.39 14.40
N TYR A 225 -8.28 -0.27 13.50
CA TYR A 225 -9.05 -1.47 13.81
C TYR A 225 -8.73 -2.61 12.84
N MET A 226 -8.92 -3.84 13.28
CA MET A 226 -8.90 -5.03 12.43
C MET A 226 -10.33 -5.56 12.30
N LYS A 227 -10.78 -5.75 11.06
CA LYS A 227 -12.04 -6.47 10.84
C LYS A 227 -11.80 -7.96 11.07
N ARG A 228 -12.65 -8.57 11.88
CA ARG A 228 -12.73 -10.02 12.12
C ARG A 228 -14.15 -10.50 11.80
N ARG A 229 -14.32 -11.82 11.85
CA ARG A 229 -15.64 -12.46 11.63
C ARG A 229 -16.73 -11.91 12.55
N ASN A 230 -16.39 -11.62 13.81
CA ASN A 230 -17.36 -11.22 14.84
C ASN A 230 -17.49 -9.70 15.01
N GLY A 231 -16.87 -8.89 14.13
CA GLY A 231 -16.91 -7.44 14.23
C GLY A 231 -15.52 -6.81 14.10
N TYR A 232 -15.35 -5.65 14.73
CA TYR A 232 -14.08 -4.92 14.74
C TYR A 232 -13.37 -5.12 16.07
N GLU A 233 -12.05 -5.31 16.00
CA GLU A 233 -11.15 -5.36 17.15
C GLU A 233 -10.14 -4.23 17.02
N HIS A 234 -9.57 -3.77 18.13
CA HIS A 234 -8.42 -2.86 18.07
C HIS A 234 -7.26 -3.50 17.30
N ALA A 235 -6.56 -2.68 16.52
CA ALA A 235 -5.31 -3.11 15.93
C ALA A 235 -4.24 -3.31 17.01
N GLU A 236 -3.34 -4.28 16.77
CA GLU A 236 -2.22 -4.52 17.69
C GLU A 236 -1.34 -3.28 17.80
N TYR A 237 -0.89 -2.99 19.02
CA TYR A 237 0.03 -1.88 19.27
C TYR A 237 1.35 -2.07 18.51
N LEU A 238 1.80 -1.00 17.86
CA LEU A 238 3.08 -0.87 17.20
C LEU A 238 3.68 0.47 17.63
N ASP A 239 4.89 0.45 18.17
CA ASP A 239 5.62 1.67 18.49
C ASP A 239 6.03 2.39 17.19
N MET A 240 5.69 3.67 17.09
CA MET A 240 5.88 4.43 15.86
C MET A 240 7.34 4.79 15.57
N SER A 241 8.25 4.58 16.53
CA SER A 241 9.70 4.68 16.28
C SER A 241 10.23 3.60 15.33
N LEU A 242 9.48 2.52 15.10
CA LEU A 242 9.91 1.40 14.25
C LEU A 242 9.55 1.56 12.77
N PRO A 243 8.34 2.01 12.39
CA PRO A 243 8.08 2.45 11.03
C PRO A 243 8.98 3.62 10.62
N PHE A 244 9.25 4.57 11.53
CA PHE A 244 10.14 5.72 11.32
C PHE A 244 9.96 6.37 9.93
N ALA A 245 11.05 6.70 9.23
CA ALA A 245 11.06 7.25 7.88
C ALA A 245 10.55 6.28 6.79
N ALA A 246 10.22 5.04 7.13
CA ALA A 246 9.60 4.09 6.21
C ALA A 246 8.07 4.07 6.30
N GLY A 247 7.46 4.56 7.39
CA GLY A 247 6.01 4.39 7.58
C GLY A 247 5.29 5.17 8.67
N ALA A 248 5.94 6.09 9.39
CA ALA A 248 5.37 6.68 10.60
C ALA A 248 4.56 7.97 10.39
N MET A 249 4.40 8.46 9.15
CA MET A 249 3.63 9.68 8.93
C MET A 249 2.12 9.46 9.14
N TYR A 250 1.43 10.52 9.54
CA TYR A 250 -0.02 10.65 9.44
C TYR A 250 -0.38 11.82 8.52
N SER A 251 -1.58 11.81 7.93
CA SER A 251 -2.09 12.93 7.11
C SER A 251 -3.61 12.89 6.95
N THR A 252 -4.15 13.84 6.19
CA THR A 252 -5.54 13.90 5.72
C THR A 252 -5.57 13.79 4.20
N VAL A 253 -6.74 13.54 3.62
CA VAL A 253 -6.90 13.51 2.17
C VAL A 253 -6.62 14.87 1.52
N GLU A 254 -6.88 15.98 2.21
CA GLU A 254 -6.65 17.34 1.70
C GLU A 254 -5.16 17.70 1.64
N ASP A 255 -4.40 17.37 2.69
CA ASP A 255 -2.95 17.59 2.68
C ASP A 255 -2.27 16.74 1.61
N LEU A 256 -2.72 15.49 1.40
CA LEU A 256 -2.20 14.66 0.31
C LEU A 256 -2.57 15.20 -1.09
N TYR A 257 -3.65 15.95 -1.22
CA TYR A 257 -3.93 16.72 -2.44
C TYR A 257 -2.96 17.89 -2.62
N LEU A 258 -2.63 18.63 -1.56
CA LEU A 258 -1.61 19.70 -1.61
C LEU A 258 -0.25 19.13 -2.02
N TRP A 259 0.13 17.99 -1.44
CA TRP A 259 1.30 17.23 -1.84
C TRP A 259 1.28 16.89 -3.33
N ASP A 260 0.18 16.33 -3.84
CA ASP A 260 0.02 16.03 -5.26
C ASP A 260 0.17 17.27 -6.16
N GLN A 261 -0.43 18.40 -5.77
CA GLN A 261 -0.32 19.65 -6.54
C GLN A 261 1.11 20.16 -6.61
N ALA A 262 1.85 20.10 -5.50
CA ALA A 262 3.24 20.51 -5.43
C ALA A 262 4.12 19.71 -6.40
N LEU A 263 3.83 18.42 -6.60
CA LEU A 263 4.54 17.53 -7.53
C LEU A 263 4.35 17.89 -9.01
N TYR A 264 3.50 18.87 -9.37
CA TYR A 264 3.47 19.44 -10.73
C TYR A 264 4.41 20.64 -10.90
N THR A 265 4.95 21.18 -9.81
CA THR A 265 5.83 22.35 -9.81
C THR A 265 7.30 21.97 -9.59
N GLU A 266 8.18 22.96 -9.54
CA GLU A 266 9.59 22.83 -9.12
C GLU A 266 9.82 23.44 -7.73
N GLN A 267 8.77 23.59 -6.91
CA GLN A 267 8.86 24.20 -5.58
C GLN A 267 9.76 23.42 -4.61
N LEU A 268 9.79 22.08 -4.72
CA LEU A 268 10.51 21.20 -3.78
C LEU A 268 11.79 20.60 -4.35
N LEU A 269 11.82 20.37 -5.66
CA LEU A 269 12.95 19.84 -6.43
C LEU A 269 13.00 20.53 -7.78
N ASN A 270 14.20 20.74 -8.30
CA ASN A 270 14.40 21.14 -9.68
C ASN A 270 13.98 20.03 -10.66
N LYS A 271 13.93 20.38 -11.95
CA LYS A 271 13.53 19.47 -13.02
C LYS A 271 14.31 18.14 -13.06
N ASP A 272 15.61 18.15 -12.83
CA ASP A 272 16.47 16.96 -12.95
C ASP A 272 16.25 16.01 -11.78
N SER A 273 16.24 16.52 -10.55
CA SER A 273 15.94 15.72 -9.37
C SER A 273 14.51 15.19 -9.38
N LYS A 274 13.55 15.98 -9.91
CA LYS A 274 12.18 15.52 -10.13
C LYS A 274 12.10 14.42 -11.19
N HIS A 275 12.93 14.46 -12.22
CA HIS A 275 13.05 13.37 -13.18
C HIS A 275 13.52 12.09 -12.48
N THR A 276 14.59 12.15 -11.69
CA THR A 276 15.05 11.01 -10.87
C THR A 276 13.97 10.49 -9.91
N TYR A 277 13.21 11.39 -9.31
CA TYR A 277 12.17 11.04 -8.34
C TYR A 277 11.08 10.11 -8.91
N PHE A 278 10.72 10.30 -10.19
CA PHE A 278 9.63 9.57 -10.87
C PHE A 278 10.11 8.57 -11.93
N THR A 279 11.41 8.46 -12.18
CA THR A 279 11.96 7.48 -13.13
C THR A 279 12.06 6.12 -12.43
N PRO A 280 11.32 5.10 -12.91
CA PRO A 280 11.40 3.77 -12.34
C PRO A 280 12.74 3.12 -12.66
N TYR A 281 13.23 2.31 -11.73
CA TYR A 281 14.41 1.47 -11.91
C TYR A 281 13.97 0.02 -12.17
N LEU A 282 14.20 -0.90 -11.24
CA LEU A 282 13.73 -2.28 -11.34
C LEU A 282 12.27 -2.43 -10.87
N ASP A 283 11.55 -3.37 -11.49
CA ASP A 283 10.14 -3.70 -11.22
C ASP A 283 9.19 -2.48 -11.18
N GLY A 284 9.47 -1.45 -11.98
CA GLY A 284 8.63 -0.25 -12.03
C GLY A 284 8.64 0.60 -10.75
N TYR A 285 9.59 0.38 -9.83
CA TYR A 285 9.73 1.18 -8.61
C TYR A 285 10.73 2.33 -8.81
N ALA A 286 10.32 3.54 -8.47
CA ALA A 286 11.12 4.78 -8.48
C ALA A 286 11.44 5.20 -7.05
N CYS A 287 11.84 6.45 -6.81
CA CYS A 287 12.18 6.94 -5.48
C CYS A 287 10.91 7.13 -4.62
N GLY A 288 10.45 6.06 -3.97
CA GLY A 288 9.29 6.07 -3.06
C GLY A 288 7.95 5.95 -3.78
N TRP A 289 7.96 5.52 -5.04
CA TRP A 289 6.78 5.44 -5.92
C TRP A 289 6.80 4.17 -6.76
N VAL A 290 5.63 3.59 -7.00
CA VAL A 290 5.42 2.65 -8.10
C VAL A 290 4.97 3.43 -9.32
N ARG A 291 5.56 3.15 -10.48
CA ARG A 291 5.12 3.67 -11.77
C ARG A 291 4.86 2.53 -12.73
N LYS A 292 3.58 2.16 -12.84
CA LYS A 292 3.07 1.09 -13.70
C LYS A 292 1.73 1.50 -14.31
N PRO A 293 1.32 0.92 -15.45
CA PRO A 293 -0.03 1.11 -15.96
C PRO A 293 -1.08 0.65 -14.94
N ILE A 294 -2.21 1.36 -14.88
CA ILE A 294 -3.39 0.96 -14.10
C ILE A 294 -4.60 0.82 -15.03
N ASN A 295 -5.40 -0.22 -14.81
CA ASN A 295 -6.63 -0.44 -15.56
C ASN A 295 -7.71 0.57 -15.17
N LEU A 296 -8.55 0.94 -16.13
CA LEU A 296 -9.71 1.81 -15.92
C LEU A 296 -10.98 0.97 -15.72
N GLY A 297 -11.51 0.99 -14.50
CA GLY A 297 -12.63 0.15 -14.11
C GLY A 297 -12.33 -1.33 -14.33
N LYS A 298 -13.20 -2.02 -15.09
CA LYS A 298 -13.04 -3.45 -15.45
C LYS A 298 -12.51 -3.68 -16.86
N THR A 299 -12.00 -2.65 -17.51
CA THR A 299 -11.53 -2.72 -18.90
C THR A 299 -10.05 -3.08 -18.99
N THR A 300 -9.58 -3.38 -20.20
CA THR A 300 -8.15 -3.49 -20.53
C THR A 300 -7.52 -2.14 -20.85
N ASP A 301 -8.28 -1.05 -20.86
CA ASP A 301 -7.75 0.28 -21.08
C ASP A 301 -6.91 0.70 -19.87
N THR A 302 -5.74 1.27 -20.13
CA THR A 302 -4.81 1.65 -19.06
C THR A 302 -4.37 3.10 -19.17
N LEU A 303 -4.01 3.68 -18.02
CA LEU A 303 -3.26 4.93 -17.94
C LEU A 303 -1.95 4.70 -17.20
N SER A 304 -0.92 5.48 -17.53
CA SER A 304 0.33 5.47 -16.77
C SER A 304 0.06 6.10 -15.39
N ALA A 305 0.06 5.27 -14.36
CA ALA A 305 -0.13 5.70 -12.98
C ALA A 305 1.21 5.80 -12.26
N ILE A 306 1.29 6.76 -11.35
CA ILE A 306 2.28 6.80 -10.30
C ILE A 306 1.50 6.64 -9.00
N TRP A 307 1.89 5.72 -8.13
CA TRP A 307 1.12 5.42 -6.93
C TRP A 307 1.98 4.81 -5.85
N HIS A 308 1.47 4.83 -4.62
CA HIS A 308 2.03 4.06 -3.53
C HIS A 308 0.93 3.69 -2.53
N GLY A 309 0.91 2.42 -2.13
CA GLY A 309 0.05 1.93 -1.05
C GLY A 309 0.72 2.07 0.32
N GLY A 310 -0.06 2.08 1.39
CA GLY A 310 0.42 2.09 2.75
C GLY A 310 -0.37 1.10 3.58
N GLY A 311 0.34 0.29 4.35
CA GLY A 311 -0.25 -0.61 5.33
C GLY A 311 0.50 -0.47 6.64
N ILE A 312 -0.24 -0.34 7.73
CA ILE A 312 0.25 -0.37 9.10
C ILE A 312 -0.88 -0.87 9.99
N ASN A 313 -0.60 -1.33 11.20
CA ASN A 313 -1.59 -1.96 12.08
C ASN A 313 -2.89 -1.12 12.17
N GLY A 314 -3.98 -1.67 11.62
CA GLY A 314 -5.30 -1.05 11.60
C GLY A 314 -5.54 0.00 10.51
N PHE A 315 -4.59 0.28 9.63
CA PHE A 315 -4.72 1.29 8.58
C PHE A 315 -4.26 0.76 7.22
N VAL A 316 -5.02 1.13 6.19
CA VAL A 316 -4.64 0.97 4.79
C VAL A 316 -4.83 2.31 4.10
N SER A 317 -3.90 2.71 3.27
CA SER A 317 -3.96 3.97 2.52
C SER A 317 -3.48 3.78 1.10
N LEU A 318 -4.00 4.58 0.18
CA LEU A 318 -3.60 4.54 -1.22
C LEU A 318 -3.64 5.97 -1.79
N ILE A 319 -2.57 6.33 -2.48
CA ILE A 319 -2.52 7.51 -3.35
C ILE A 319 -2.21 7.06 -4.78
N VAL A 320 -3.09 7.39 -5.72
CA VAL A 320 -2.92 7.12 -7.16
C VAL A 320 -3.03 8.43 -7.91
N ARG A 321 -1.98 8.79 -8.66
CA ARG A 321 -1.95 9.99 -9.50
C ARG A 321 -1.73 9.61 -10.96
N ILE A 322 -2.44 10.28 -11.85
CA ILE A 322 -2.30 10.15 -13.31
C ILE A 322 -1.74 11.46 -13.85
N PRO A 323 -0.41 11.59 -14.03
CA PRO A 323 0.19 12.86 -14.43
C PRO A 323 -0.34 13.42 -15.75
N GLY A 324 -0.66 12.54 -16.71
CA GLY A 324 -1.12 12.93 -18.05
C GLY A 324 -2.47 13.66 -18.06
N THR A 325 -3.39 13.26 -17.17
CA THR A 325 -4.74 13.87 -17.06
C THR A 325 -4.90 14.73 -15.82
N LYS A 326 -3.92 14.72 -14.91
CA LYS A 326 -3.96 15.36 -13.58
C LYS A 326 -5.10 14.85 -12.70
N ASP A 327 -5.40 13.57 -12.82
CA ASP A 327 -6.37 12.91 -11.94
C ASP A 327 -5.66 12.37 -10.70
N LEU A 328 -6.34 12.45 -9.56
CA LEU A 328 -5.85 11.99 -8.26
C LEU A 328 -6.96 11.23 -7.54
N VAL A 329 -6.59 10.09 -6.96
CA VAL A 329 -7.42 9.34 -6.01
C VAL A 329 -6.62 9.15 -4.72
N VAL A 330 -7.14 9.63 -3.60
CA VAL A 330 -6.61 9.40 -2.26
C VAL A 330 -7.66 8.66 -1.45
N LEU A 331 -7.29 7.51 -0.89
CA LEU A 331 -8.13 6.69 -0.02
C LEU A 331 -7.37 6.42 1.28
N LEU A 332 -7.95 6.81 2.42
CA LEU A 332 -7.39 6.56 3.76
C LEU A 332 -8.40 5.78 4.58
N ASN A 333 -8.01 4.63 5.13
CA ASN A 333 -8.91 3.68 5.76
C ASN A 333 -8.34 3.23 7.11
N ASN A 334 -9.18 3.19 8.17
CA ASN A 334 -8.78 2.76 9.52
C ASN A 334 -9.33 1.37 9.90
N THR A 335 -9.49 0.50 8.88
CA THR A 335 -9.71 -0.94 9.06
C THR A 335 -8.65 -1.74 8.28
N GLY A 336 -7.85 -2.57 8.95
CA GLY A 336 -6.81 -3.35 8.29
C GLY A 336 -7.37 -4.40 7.31
N GLY A 337 -6.63 -4.67 6.23
CA GLY A 337 -6.96 -5.74 5.26
C GLY A 337 -7.91 -5.35 4.13
N THR A 338 -8.31 -4.08 4.03
CA THR A 338 -9.12 -3.57 2.91
C THR A 338 -8.32 -3.45 1.61
N ASP A 339 -8.89 -3.94 0.50
CA ASP A 339 -8.37 -3.68 -0.85
C ASP A 339 -8.85 -2.31 -1.35
N LEU A 340 -7.95 -1.32 -1.34
CA LEU A 340 -8.21 0.02 -1.86
C LEU A 340 -7.92 0.15 -3.36
N GLU A 341 -7.19 -0.79 -3.96
CA GLU A 341 -6.83 -0.70 -5.38
C GLU A 341 -8.03 -0.96 -6.28
N ASP A 342 -8.89 -1.92 -5.91
CA ASP A 342 -10.17 -2.15 -6.60
C ASP A 342 -11.04 -0.88 -6.60
N MET A 343 -11.13 -0.19 -5.44
CA MET A 343 -11.87 1.06 -5.33
C MET A 343 -11.27 2.14 -6.24
N ALA A 344 -9.95 2.29 -6.23
CA ALA A 344 -9.26 3.26 -7.08
C ALA A 344 -9.46 2.98 -8.58
N ARG A 345 -9.42 1.71 -9.02
CA ARG A 345 -9.72 1.33 -10.40
C ARG A 345 -11.16 1.67 -10.78
N GLY A 346 -12.13 1.38 -9.89
CA GLY A 346 -13.53 1.75 -10.09
C GLY A 346 -13.72 3.26 -10.24
N ILE A 347 -13.08 4.05 -9.37
CA ILE A 347 -13.10 5.52 -9.44
C ILE A 347 -12.49 6.01 -10.75
N LEU A 348 -11.31 5.52 -11.14
CA LEU A 348 -10.69 5.89 -12.42
C LEU A 348 -11.57 5.48 -13.61
N GLY A 349 -12.27 4.34 -13.53
CA GLY A 349 -13.27 3.96 -14.51
C GLY A 349 -14.37 5.02 -14.64
N ILE A 350 -14.90 5.50 -13.52
CA ILE A 350 -15.89 6.60 -13.50
C ILE A 350 -15.32 7.86 -14.15
N LEU A 351 -14.10 8.29 -13.77
CA LEU A 351 -13.49 9.53 -14.30
C LEU A 351 -13.29 9.51 -15.83
N HIS A 352 -13.12 8.32 -16.41
CA HIS A 352 -12.83 8.13 -17.84
C HIS A 352 -14.00 7.48 -18.61
N ASP A 353 -15.22 7.52 -18.05
CA ASP A 353 -16.43 6.97 -18.68
C ASP A 353 -16.28 5.50 -19.11
N LYS A 354 -15.55 4.72 -18.30
CA LYS A 354 -15.36 3.27 -18.47
C LYS A 354 -16.27 2.48 -17.54
N PRO A 355 -16.69 1.28 -17.95
CA PRO A 355 -17.47 0.40 -17.08
C PRO A 355 -16.65 -0.01 -15.85
N TYR A 356 -17.33 -0.09 -14.71
CA TYR A 356 -16.78 -0.53 -13.42
C TYR A 356 -17.79 -1.48 -12.76
N ASP A 357 -17.32 -2.29 -11.81
CA ASP A 357 -18.17 -3.17 -11.02
C ASP A 357 -18.42 -2.57 -9.64
N LEU A 358 -19.60 -2.84 -9.09
CA LEU A 358 -19.86 -2.62 -7.67
C LEU A 358 -19.17 -3.72 -6.85
N PRO A 359 -18.82 -3.45 -5.58
CA PRO A 359 -18.27 -4.49 -4.73
C PRO A 359 -19.21 -5.68 -4.60
N ILE A 360 -18.64 -6.85 -4.35
CA ILE A 360 -19.40 -8.07 -4.09
C ILE A 360 -19.65 -8.16 -2.59
N HIS A 361 -20.90 -8.39 -2.21
CA HIS A 361 -21.28 -8.54 -0.81
C HIS A 361 -20.52 -9.73 -0.20
N PRO A 362 -19.87 -9.60 0.97
CA PRO A 362 -19.07 -10.68 1.56
C PRO A 362 -19.82 -12.00 1.79
N ALA A 363 -21.14 -11.94 2.00
CA ALA A 363 -21.99 -13.14 2.14
C ALA A 363 -22.47 -13.74 0.79
N VAL A 364 -22.21 -13.09 -0.34
CA VAL A 364 -22.58 -13.54 -1.68
C VAL A 364 -21.31 -13.96 -2.39
N LEU A 365 -21.22 -15.24 -2.76
CA LEU A 365 -20.11 -15.72 -3.58
C LEU A 365 -20.22 -15.08 -4.97
N PRO A 366 -19.12 -14.55 -5.54
CA PRO A 366 -19.12 -14.03 -6.90
C PRO A 366 -19.73 -15.04 -7.89
N PRO A 367 -20.49 -14.65 -8.91
CA PRO A 367 -20.99 -15.59 -9.92
C PRO A 367 -19.89 -16.42 -10.59
N ALA A 368 -18.68 -15.87 -10.74
CA ALA A 368 -17.50 -16.60 -11.19
C ALA A 368 -17.01 -17.63 -10.17
N VAL A 369 -17.10 -17.35 -8.87
CA VAL A 369 -16.84 -18.32 -7.80
C VAL A 369 -17.95 -19.36 -7.73
N GLN A 370 -19.21 -18.96 -7.95
CA GLN A 370 -20.34 -19.87 -8.01
C GLN A 370 -20.21 -20.80 -9.24
N GLN A 371 -19.84 -20.26 -10.40
CA GLN A 371 -19.52 -21.03 -11.60
C GLN A 371 -18.25 -21.86 -11.43
N LEU A 372 -17.23 -21.40 -10.71
CA LEU A 372 -16.05 -22.20 -10.38
C LEU A 372 -16.40 -23.31 -9.40
N ILE A 373 -17.30 -23.09 -8.44
CA ILE A 373 -17.83 -24.13 -7.54
C ILE A 373 -18.68 -25.13 -8.34
N THR A 374 -19.52 -24.67 -9.27
CA THR A 374 -20.35 -25.54 -10.12
C THR A 374 -19.52 -26.28 -11.17
N ALA A 375 -18.53 -25.63 -11.78
CA ALA A 375 -17.61 -26.21 -12.75
C ALA A 375 -16.57 -27.11 -12.05
N SER A 376 -16.13 -26.78 -10.85
CA SER A 376 -15.29 -27.67 -10.05
C SER A 376 -16.06 -28.86 -9.49
N GLN A 377 -17.36 -28.70 -9.28
CA GLN A 377 -18.25 -29.83 -9.03
C GLN A 377 -18.29 -30.81 -10.23
N ALA A 378 -17.97 -30.33 -11.44
CA ALA A 378 -17.94 -31.11 -12.68
C ALA A 378 -16.52 -31.56 -13.12
N ASP A 379 -15.46 -30.85 -12.76
CA ASP A 379 -14.07 -31.14 -13.19
C ASP A 379 -13.15 -31.55 -12.03
N THR A 380 -13.32 -32.79 -11.59
CA THR A 380 -12.49 -33.43 -10.55
C THR A 380 -11.02 -33.55 -10.98
N ALA A 381 -10.70 -33.52 -12.28
CA ALA A 381 -9.34 -33.70 -12.77
C ALA A 381 -8.46 -32.46 -12.50
N ALA A 382 -9.01 -31.26 -12.65
CA ALA A 382 -8.30 -30.01 -12.34
C ALA A 382 -7.90 -29.93 -10.85
N TYR A 383 -8.78 -30.36 -9.93
CA TYR A 383 -8.49 -30.34 -8.50
C TYR A 383 -7.43 -31.34 -8.06
N ARG A 384 -7.36 -32.49 -8.72
CA ARG A 384 -6.29 -33.47 -8.46
C ARG A 384 -4.90 -32.89 -8.71
N THR A 385 -4.76 -31.85 -9.54
CA THR A 385 -3.47 -31.20 -9.77
C THR A 385 -2.92 -30.46 -8.54
N TYR A 386 -3.81 -30.04 -7.63
CA TYR A 386 -3.49 -29.36 -6.37
C TYR A 386 -3.33 -30.30 -5.18
N ALA A 387 -3.78 -31.56 -5.28
CA ALA A 387 -3.61 -32.56 -4.23
C ALA A 387 -2.12 -32.75 -3.89
N GLY A 388 -1.81 -33.15 -2.67
CA GLY A 388 -0.44 -33.36 -2.22
C GLY A 388 -0.16 -32.75 -0.86
N SER A 389 1.09 -32.88 -0.39
CA SER A 389 1.52 -32.29 0.89
C SER A 389 2.44 -31.10 0.67
N TYR A 390 2.24 -30.05 1.45
CA TYR A 390 2.93 -28.76 1.35
C TYR A 390 3.56 -28.41 2.70
N LEU A 391 4.87 -28.25 2.74
CA LEU A 391 5.62 -27.94 3.95
C LEU A 391 5.59 -26.43 4.22
N LEU A 392 4.81 -26.00 5.22
CA LEU A 392 4.67 -24.59 5.63
C LEU A 392 5.79 -24.14 6.59
N GLY A 393 6.45 -25.08 7.25
CA GLY A 393 7.52 -24.84 8.20
C GLY A 393 8.00 -26.15 8.86
N PRO A 394 9.02 -26.12 9.73
CA PRO A 394 9.53 -27.32 10.39
C PRO A 394 8.42 -28.09 11.12
N GLY A 395 8.08 -29.30 10.63
CA GLY A 395 7.04 -30.16 11.19
C GLY A 395 5.58 -29.74 10.88
N VAL A 396 5.37 -28.64 10.17
CA VAL A 396 4.04 -28.13 9.81
C VAL A 396 3.78 -28.41 8.33
N VAL A 397 2.87 -29.35 8.06
CA VAL A 397 2.48 -29.76 6.71
C VAL A 397 1.00 -29.44 6.51
N MET A 398 0.68 -28.84 5.38
CA MET A 398 -0.69 -28.74 4.88
C MET A 398 -0.91 -29.82 3.84
N THR A 399 -1.88 -30.69 4.08
CA THR A 399 -2.27 -31.75 3.15
C THR A 399 -3.50 -31.32 2.37
N ILE A 400 -3.40 -31.31 1.05
CA ILE A 400 -4.53 -31.04 0.15
C ILE A 400 -5.06 -32.37 -0.37
N THR A 401 -6.36 -32.61 -0.17
CA THR A 401 -7.05 -33.84 -0.58
C THR A 401 -8.28 -33.52 -1.41
N VAL A 402 -8.62 -34.42 -2.32
CA VAL A 402 -9.79 -34.27 -3.20
C VAL A 402 -10.68 -35.50 -3.03
N GLU A 403 -11.94 -35.29 -2.65
CA GLU A 403 -12.94 -36.35 -2.51
C GLU A 403 -14.17 -36.03 -3.35
N GLY A 404 -14.43 -36.87 -4.35
CA GLY A 404 -15.40 -36.53 -5.39
C GLY A 404 -15.01 -35.20 -6.02
N SER A 405 -15.91 -34.23 -5.95
CA SER A 405 -15.71 -32.89 -6.53
C SER A 405 -15.41 -31.79 -5.50
N ARG A 406 -15.03 -32.20 -4.28
CA ARG A 406 -14.66 -31.31 -3.18
C ARG A 406 -13.17 -31.39 -2.91
N ILE A 407 -12.58 -30.26 -2.55
CA ILE A 407 -11.18 -30.13 -2.18
C ILE A 407 -11.07 -29.66 -0.73
N TYR A 408 -10.13 -30.24 -0.01
CA TYR A 408 -9.95 -30.02 1.42
C TYR A 408 -8.50 -29.74 1.73
N GLU A 409 -8.27 -28.91 2.75
CA GLU A 409 -6.98 -28.72 3.38
C GLU A 409 -6.98 -29.32 4.78
N GLN A 410 -5.82 -29.77 5.23
CA GLN A 410 -5.57 -30.10 6.62
C GLN A 410 -4.14 -29.77 7.00
N VAL A 411 -3.96 -28.82 7.92
CA VAL A 411 -2.67 -28.56 8.58
C VAL A 411 -2.40 -29.58 9.69
N THR A 412 -1.14 -29.98 9.89
CA THR A 412 -0.70 -30.89 10.96
C THR A 412 -1.30 -30.49 12.32
N GLY A 413 -2.01 -31.42 12.97
CA GLY A 413 -2.63 -31.19 14.28
C GLY A 413 -3.91 -30.36 14.25
N GLN A 414 -4.38 -29.92 13.07
CA GLN A 414 -5.61 -29.17 12.89
C GLN A 414 -6.73 -30.03 12.30
N ARG A 415 -7.97 -29.54 12.48
CA ARG A 415 -9.16 -30.10 11.85
C ARG A 415 -9.09 -29.84 10.35
N ARG A 416 -9.57 -30.82 9.57
CA ARG A 416 -9.69 -30.72 8.11
C ARG A 416 -10.84 -29.79 7.72
N TYR A 417 -10.62 -28.96 6.70
CA TYR A 417 -11.60 -28.00 6.20
C TYR A 417 -11.77 -28.08 4.68
N GLU A 418 -12.99 -27.86 4.21
CA GLU A 418 -13.26 -27.70 2.78
C GLU A 418 -12.80 -26.30 2.33
N ILE A 419 -12.11 -26.25 1.19
CA ILE A 419 -11.65 -25.00 0.58
C ILE A 419 -12.43 -24.74 -0.70
N PHE A 420 -12.77 -23.48 -0.94
CA PHE A 420 -13.64 -23.06 -2.02
C PHE A 420 -12.85 -22.25 -3.04
N PRO A 421 -13.03 -22.47 -4.34
CA PRO A 421 -12.29 -21.74 -5.36
C PRO A 421 -12.68 -20.26 -5.34
N GLN A 422 -11.70 -19.37 -5.34
CA GLN A 422 -11.88 -17.92 -5.53
C GLN A 422 -11.60 -17.53 -6.99
N SER A 423 -10.53 -18.10 -7.56
CA SER A 423 -10.10 -17.98 -8.96
C SER A 423 -9.21 -19.19 -9.31
N PRO A 424 -8.75 -19.39 -10.56
CA PRO A 424 -7.79 -20.45 -10.87
C PRO A 424 -6.57 -20.39 -9.94
N GLY A 425 -6.30 -21.48 -9.22
CA GLY A 425 -5.19 -21.58 -8.26
C GLY A 425 -5.37 -20.82 -6.95
N LYS A 426 -6.49 -20.14 -6.71
CA LYS A 426 -6.78 -19.45 -5.44
C LYS A 426 -8.00 -20.02 -4.77
N PHE A 427 -7.91 -20.27 -3.48
CA PHE A 427 -8.97 -20.86 -2.67
C PHE A 427 -9.14 -20.07 -1.39
N PHE A 428 -10.33 -20.14 -0.79
CA PHE A 428 -10.62 -19.56 0.51
C PHE A 428 -11.38 -20.57 1.38
N MET A 429 -11.26 -20.41 2.70
CA MET A 429 -12.05 -21.17 3.66
C MET A 429 -13.26 -20.36 4.10
N ARG A 430 -14.40 -21.03 4.33
CA ARG A 430 -15.61 -20.39 4.89
C ARG A 430 -15.60 -20.33 6.43
N VAL A 431 -14.81 -21.21 7.04
CA VAL A 431 -14.81 -21.46 8.49
C VAL A 431 -13.71 -20.68 9.20
N VAL A 432 -12.67 -20.30 8.48
CA VAL A 432 -11.51 -19.54 8.95
C VAL A 432 -11.19 -18.49 7.89
N ASP A 433 -10.83 -17.28 8.30
CA ASP A 433 -10.41 -16.20 7.39
C ASP A 433 -8.99 -16.49 6.89
N ALA A 434 -8.94 -17.37 5.90
CA ALA A 434 -7.72 -17.85 5.29
C ALA A 434 -7.92 -18.11 3.80
N GLN A 435 -6.91 -17.76 3.02
CA GLN A 435 -6.83 -18.03 1.59
C GLN A 435 -5.60 -18.88 1.27
N ILE A 436 -5.68 -19.66 0.21
CA ILE A 436 -4.58 -20.46 -0.31
C ILE A 436 -4.36 -20.06 -1.76
N THR A 437 -3.16 -19.60 -2.09
CA THR A 437 -2.74 -19.37 -3.48
C THR A 437 -1.71 -20.42 -3.88
N PHE A 438 -2.05 -21.32 -4.80
CA PHE A 438 -1.12 -22.30 -5.35
C PHE A 438 -0.11 -21.63 -6.30
N THR A 439 1.16 -21.99 -6.15
CA THR A 439 2.24 -21.58 -7.05
C THR A 439 2.49 -22.66 -8.11
N ARG A 440 3.09 -22.26 -9.23
CA ARG A 440 3.42 -23.17 -10.34
C ARG A 440 4.85 -22.93 -10.82
N ASP A 441 5.50 -23.98 -11.27
CA ASP A 441 6.81 -23.94 -11.93
C ASP A 441 6.71 -23.40 -13.37
N GLU A 442 7.86 -23.28 -14.04
CA GLU A 442 7.97 -22.79 -15.43
C GLU A 442 7.24 -23.67 -16.45
N GLN A 443 6.94 -24.93 -16.09
CA GLN A 443 6.20 -25.89 -16.90
C GLN A 443 4.69 -25.88 -16.56
N GLY A 444 4.25 -24.99 -15.66
CA GLY A 444 2.85 -24.84 -15.26
C GLY A 444 2.36 -25.87 -14.25
N LYS A 445 3.25 -26.69 -13.67
CA LYS A 445 2.89 -27.69 -12.65
C LYS A 445 2.91 -27.07 -11.26
N VAL A 446 1.95 -27.45 -10.41
CA VAL A 446 1.86 -26.95 -9.04
C VAL A 446 3.08 -27.40 -8.23
N ASP A 447 3.86 -26.44 -7.74
CA ASP A 447 5.13 -26.65 -7.02
C ASP A 447 5.09 -26.18 -5.56
N GLY A 448 4.02 -25.47 -5.17
CA GLY A 448 3.84 -24.94 -3.83
C GLY A 448 2.49 -24.24 -3.63
N LEU A 449 2.35 -23.60 -2.49
CA LEU A 449 1.23 -22.72 -2.16
C LEU A 449 1.65 -21.61 -1.20
N VAL A 450 0.82 -20.61 -1.02
CA VAL A 450 0.93 -19.58 0.01
C VAL A 450 -0.36 -19.59 0.81
N LEU A 451 -0.26 -19.81 2.12
CA LEU A 451 -1.36 -19.65 3.05
C LEU A 451 -1.41 -18.20 3.52
N HIS A 452 -2.48 -17.50 3.18
CA HIS A 452 -2.77 -16.15 3.65
C HIS A 452 -3.72 -16.26 4.84
N GLN A 453 -3.24 -16.04 6.06
CA GLN A 453 -4.05 -16.19 7.27
C GLN A 453 -3.64 -15.19 8.34
N GLY A 454 -4.62 -14.49 8.93
CA GLY A 454 -4.36 -13.53 10.00
C GLY A 454 -3.42 -12.38 9.59
N GLY A 455 -3.44 -11.99 8.30
CA GLY A 455 -2.56 -10.96 7.74
C GLY A 455 -1.12 -11.42 7.50
N ARG A 456 -0.84 -12.73 7.59
CA ARG A 456 0.48 -13.31 7.28
C ARG A 456 0.40 -14.16 6.02
N ASP A 457 1.48 -14.10 5.24
CA ASP A 457 1.69 -14.98 4.09
C ASP A 457 2.71 -16.05 4.49
N VAL A 458 2.27 -17.30 4.50
CA VAL A 458 3.08 -18.46 4.87
C VAL A 458 3.32 -19.31 3.62
N PRO A 459 4.48 -19.20 2.96
CA PRO A 459 4.80 -20.00 1.79
C PRO A 459 5.00 -21.47 2.18
N GLY A 460 4.51 -22.36 1.33
CA GLY A 460 4.60 -23.80 1.48
C GLY A 460 5.15 -24.46 0.23
N LYS A 461 6.25 -25.22 0.35
CA LYS A 461 6.80 -25.98 -0.77
C LYS A 461 6.10 -27.34 -0.89
N ARG A 462 5.70 -27.75 -2.09
CA ARG A 462 5.16 -29.09 -2.30
C ARG A 462 6.24 -30.14 -2.05
N VAL A 463 5.94 -31.12 -1.20
CA VAL A 463 6.86 -32.20 -0.81
C VAL A 463 6.40 -33.58 -1.28
N THR A 464 5.10 -33.76 -1.51
CA THR A 464 4.57 -34.97 -2.18
C THR A 464 3.49 -34.62 -3.20
N PRO A 465 3.40 -35.39 -4.32
CA PRO A 465 2.33 -35.25 -5.30
C PRO A 465 0.94 -35.53 -4.74
#